data_AF-A0A4V2SXV9-F1
#
_entry.id   AF-A0A4V2SXV9-F1
#
_cell.length_a   1.000
_cell.length_b   1.000
_cell.length_c   1.000
_cell.angle_alpha   90.00
_cell.angle_beta   90.00
_cell.angle_gamma   90.00
#
_symmetry.space_group_name_H-M   'P 1'
#
loop_
_entity.id
_entity.type
_entity.pdbx_description
1 polymer ?
#
loop_
_entity_poly.entity_id
_entity_poly.type
_entity_poly.pdbx_seq_one_letter_code
_entity_poly.pdbx_strand_id
1 'polypeptide(L)' 'MGHECWLPEADRQLVQQYKSGVDVAEIAQSFGRTVSAVRTRVGTLGLQRRKTTKG' A
#
# COMPACT_ATOMS: atom_id res chain seq x y z
N MET A 1 -21.66 -5.14 -6.30
CA MET A 1 -20.31 -5.70 -6.52
C MET A 1 -19.45 -4.56 -7.05
N GLY A 2 -18.48 -4.09 -6.27
CA GLY A 2 -17.65 -2.92 -6.61
C GLY A 2 -16.21 -3.15 -6.17
N HIS A 3 -15.64 -4.29 -6.59
CA HIS A 3 -14.21 -4.50 -6.53
C HIS A 3 -13.58 -3.68 -7.67
N GLU A 4 -13.37 -2.39 -7.44
CA GLU A 4 -12.32 -1.66 -8.15
C GLU A 4 -10.99 -2.25 -7.66
N CYS A 5 -10.69 -3.44 -8.16
CA CYS A 5 -9.48 -4.20 -7.92
C CYS A 5 -8.32 -3.25 -8.14
N TRP A 6 -7.51 -3.05 -7.10
CA TRP A 6 -6.22 -2.39 -7.16
C TRP A 6 -5.59 -2.47 -8.54
N LEU A 7 -5.77 -1.39 -9.33
CA LEU A 7 -5.29 -1.32 -10.69
C LEU A 7 -3.76 -1.31 -10.65
N PRO A 8 -3.08 -1.79 -11.69
CA PRO A 8 -1.62 -1.76 -11.75
C PRO A 8 -1.05 -0.34 -11.62
N GLU A 9 -1.80 0.69 -12.00
CA GLU A 9 -1.45 2.09 -11.73
C GLU A 9 -1.56 2.48 -10.25
N ALA A 10 -2.62 2.02 -9.56
CA ALA A 10 -2.82 2.25 -8.14
C ALA A 10 -1.75 1.55 -7.31
N ASP A 11 -1.36 0.33 -7.69
CA ASP A 11 -0.25 -0.37 -7.06
C ASP A 11 1.06 0.38 -7.25
N ARG A 12 1.35 0.88 -8.46
CA ARG A 12 2.56 1.69 -8.71
C ARG A 12 2.58 2.97 -7.88
N GLN A 13 1.46 3.68 -7.81
CA GLN A 13 1.35 4.90 -6.98
C GLN A 13 1.51 4.58 -5.49
N LEU A 14 0.88 3.50 -5.00
CA LEU A 14 1.02 3.04 -3.63
C LEU A 14 2.48 2.66 -3.31
N VAL A 15 3.16 1.93 -4.20
CA VAL A 15 4.58 1.60 -4.06
C VAL A 15 5.42 2.87 -4.00
N GLN A 16 5.17 3.83 -4.89
CA GLN A 16 5.94 5.06 -4.99
C GLN A 16 5.79 5.91 -3.72
N GLN A 17 4.56 6.14 -3.26
CA GLN A 17 4.28 6.91 -2.04
C GLN A 17 4.84 6.19 -0.80
N TYR A 18 4.65 4.87 -0.70
CA TYR A 18 5.17 4.07 0.41
C TYR A 18 6.71 4.09 0.46
N LYS A 19 7.39 4.00 -0.69
CA LYS A 19 8.86 4.12 -0.78
C LYS A 19 9.36 5.54 -0.48
N SER A 20 8.57 6.55 -0.82
CA SER A 20 8.87 7.95 -0.48
C SER A 20 8.71 8.25 1.01
N GLY A 21 8.21 7.31 1.81
CA GLY A 21 8.00 7.49 3.26
C GLY A 21 6.67 8.13 3.62
N VAL A 22 5.71 8.21 2.69
CA VAL A 22 4.34 8.68 2.95
C VAL A 22 3.65 7.69 3.89
N ASP A 23 2.91 8.21 4.87
CA ASP A 23 2.17 7.37 5.81
C ASP A 23 1.01 6.63 5.11
N VAL A 24 0.75 5.41 5.57
CA VAL A 24 -0.28 4.55 4.99
C VAL A 24 -1.69 5.16 5.13
N ALA A 25 -1.91 6.00 6.13
CA ALA A 25 -3.17 6.73 6.32
C ALA A 25 -3.35 7.84 5.27
N GLU A 26 -2.30 8.57 4.92
CA GLU A 26 -2.31 9.58 3.85
C GLU A 26 -2.53 8.93 2.49
N ILE A 27 -1.84 7.81 2.24
CA ILE A 27 -2.04 6.99 1.04
C ILE A 27 -3.51 6.54 0.98
N ALA A 28 -4.06 6.02 2.07
CA ALA A 28 -5.44 5.55 2.13
C ALA A 28 -6.46 6.66 1.82
N GLN A 29 -6.26 7.86 2.39
CA GLN A 29 -7.09 9.03 2.09
C GLN A 29 -6.99 9.41 0.60
N SER A 30 -5.78 9.42 0.03
CA SER A 30 -5.57 9.74 -1.38
C SER A 30 -6.26 8.75 -2.33
N PHE A 31 -6.37 7.48 -1.94
CA PHE A 31 -7.10 6.45 -2.70
C PHE A 31 -8.58 6.33 -2.32
N GLY A 32 -9.09 7.11 -1.36
CA GLY A 32 -10.46 6.98 -0.86
C GLY A 32 -10.75 5.61 -0.23
N ARG A 33 -9.73 4.94 0.31
CA ARG A 33 -9.84 3.60 0.90
C ARG A 33 -9.50 3.62 2.39
N THR A 34 -9.81 2.52 3.07
CA THR A 34 -9.42 2.35 4.47
C THR A 34 -7.93 2.00 4.58
N VAL A 35 -7.29 2.47 5.65
CA VAL A 35 -5.89 2.15 5.97
C VAL A 35 -5.65 0.64 6.01
N SER A 36 -6.63 -0.12 6.51
CA SER A 36 -6.60 -1.58 6.55
C SER A 36 -6.49 -2.20 5.15
N ALA A 37 -7.24 -1.68 4.17
CA ALA A 37 -7.18 -2.17 2.79
C ALA A 37 -5.80 -1.88 2.15
N VAL A 38 -5.24 -0.70 2.42
CA VAL A 38 -3.88 -0.35 1.97
C VAL A 38 -2.83 -1.25 2.62
N ARG A 39 -2.91 -1.49 3.93
CA ARG A 39 -2.00 -2.41 4.64
C ARG A 39 -2.05 -3.83 4.10
N THR A 40 -3.25 -4.36 3.88
CA THR A 40 -3.41 -5.68 3.25
C THR A 40 -2.77 -5.68 1.86
N ARG A 41 -2.97 -4.63 1.06
CA ARG A 41 -2.38 -4.55 -0.28
C ARG A 41 -0.86 -4.43 -0.25
N VAL A 42 -0.30 -3.61 0.63
CA VAL A 42 1.15 -3.50 0.88
C VAL A 42 1.74 -4.87 1.25
N GLY A 43 1.03 -5.65 2.07
CA GLY A 43 1.38 -7.05 2.37
C GLY A 43 1.33 -7.94 1.14
N THR A 44 0.25 -7.89 0.35
CA THR A 44 0.10 -8.66 -0.90
C THR A 44 1.17 -8.31 -1.94
N LEU A 45 1.59 -7.04 -2.02
CA LEU A 45 2.64 -6.57 -2.92
C LEU A 45 4.06 -6.90 -2.42
N GLY A 46 4.21 -7.51 -1.24
CA GLY A 46 5.52 -7.78 -0.63
C GLY A 46 6.29 -6.52 -0.24
N LEU A 47 5.62 -5.38 -0.16
CA LEU A 47 6.18 -4.09 0.25
C LEU A 47 6.30 -3.96 1.77
N GLN A 48 5.72 -4.92 2.52
CA GLN A 48 5.96 -5.02 3.96
C GLN A 48 7.46 -4.93 4.19
N ARG A 49 7.86 -3.84 4.85
CA ARG A 49 9.23 -3.57 5.24
C ARG A 49 9.69 -4.76 6.05
N ARG A 50 10.34 -5.72 5.37
CA ARG A 50 10.96 -6.87 6.00
C ARG A 50 12.03 -6.24 6.89
N LYS A 51 11.71 -6.01 8.17
CA LYS A 51 12.71 -5.93 9.23
C LYS A 51 13.27 -7.35 9.37
N THR A 52 13.98 -7.80 8.35
CA THR A 52 14.89 -8.93 8.47
C THR A 52 16.22 -8.37 8.87
N THR A 53 16.29 -7.89 10.10
CA THR A 53 17.50 -8.16 10.87
C THR A 53 17.51 -9.68 11.03
N LYS A 54 18.12 -10.39 10.08
CA LYS A 54 18.64 -11.73 10.31
C LYS A 54 20.08 -11.48 10.73
N GLY A 55 20.36 -11.77 12.00
CA GLY A 55 21.64 -11.50 12.64
C GLY A 55 22.76 -12.39 12.13
#